data_AF-A0AAD9GRU9-F1
#
_entry.id   AF-A0AAD9GRU9-F1
#
_cell.length_a   1.000
_cell.length_b   1.000
_cell.length_c   1.000
_cell.angle_alpha   90.00
_cell.angle_beta   90.00
_cell.angle_gamma   90.00
#
_symmetry.space_group_name_H-M   'P 1'
#
loop_
_entity.id
_entity.type
_entity.pdbx_description
1 polymer ?
#
loop_
_entity_poly.entity_id
_entity_poly.type
_entity_poly.pdbx_seq_one_letter_code
_entity_poly.pdbx_strand_id
1 'polypeptide(L)'
;MWQELYEKYHDEGFTVLGFPCNQFGGQEPGTAEDILKFTQEKYHVSFPLFSKVDVNGENAHPLFRFLKKQLDGFITNDIKWNFTKFLIVNHEPLKRYGTTTSPLEIEGDIVQALRSSRHVDEFDDGGATDGDHGDGHDEL
;
A
#
# COMPACT_ATOMS: atom_id res chain seq x y z
N MET A 1 7.16 14.62 5.43
CA MET A 1 6.64 13.56 6.35
C MET A 1 5.60 12.69 5.65
N TRP A 2 5.16 11.56 6.23
CA TRP A 2 4.10 10.72 5.63
C TRP A 2 2.79 11.48 5.42
N GLN A 3 2.45 12.36 6.35
CA GLN A 3 1.29 13.23 6.26
C GLN A 3 1.34 14.15 5.02
N GLU A 4 2.49 14.75 4.73
CA GLU A 4 2.64 15.61 3.53
C GLU A 4 2.44 14.83 2.23
N LEU A 5 2.94 13.59 2.14
CA LEU A 5 2.71 12.75 0.96
C LEU A 5 1.24 12.34 0.85
N TYR A 6 0.60 12.03 1.98
CA TYR A 6 -0.82 11.72 2.02
C TYR A 6 -1.65 12.90 1.52
N GLU A 7 -1.48 14.09 2.09
CA GLU A 7 -2.17 15.30 1.65
C GLU A 7 -1.96 15.58 0.15
N LYS A 8 -0.74 15.42 -0.34
CA LYS A 8 -0.39 15.70 -1.73
C LYS A 8 -1.04 14.73 -2.73
N TYR A 9 -1.16 13.46 -2.38
CA TYR A 9 -1.50 12.40 -3.34
C TYR A 9 -2.80 11.63 -3.03
N HIS A 10 -3.47 11.90 -1.91
CA HIS A 10 -4.66 11.14 -1.52
C HIS A 10 -5.80 11.21 -2.54
N ASP A 11 -6.04 12.39 -3.10
CA ASP A 11 -7.03 12.60 -4.17
C ASP A 11 -6.67 11.90 -5.48
N GLU A 12 -5.40 11.50 -5.65
CA GLU A 12 -4.94 10.71 -6.80
C GLU A 12 -5.03 9.19 -6.57
N GLY A 13 -5.51 8.74 -5.41
CA GLY A 13 -5.66 7.33 -5.06
C GLY A 13 -4.55 6.78 -4.16
N PHE A 14 -3.68 7.63 -3.59
CA PHE A 14 -2.69 7.21 -2.60
C PHE A 14 -3.30 7.15 -1.19
N THR A 15 -2.89 6.18 -0.37
CA THR A 15 -3.27 6.16 1.05
C THR A 15 -2.14 5.64 1.91
N VAL A 16 -2.10 6.10 3.17
CA VAL A 16 -1.15 5.62 4.18
C VAL A 16 -1.93 4.85 5.23
N LEU A 17 -1.53 3.63 5.52
CA LEU A 17 -2.15 2.77 6.53
C LEU A 17 -1.15 2.52 7.65
N GLY A 18 -1.39 3.07 8.84
CA GLY A 18 -0.51 2.87 9.99
C GLY A 18 -0.97 1.73 10.89
N PHE A 19 -0.05 0.81 11.20
CA PHE A 19 -0.29 -0.35 12.07
C PHE A 19 0.61 -0.26 13.30
N PRO A 20 0.08 0.16 14.45
CA PRO A 20 0.86 0.16 15.70
C PRO A 20 1.34 -1.25 16.06
N CYS A 21 2.56 -1.36 16.58
CA CYS A 21 3.17 -2.63 16.96
C CYS A 21 4.15 -2.43 18.11
N ASN A 22 4.08 -3.29 19.14
CA ASN A 22 4.93 -3.18 20.34
C ASN A 22 6.09 -4.21 20.38
N GLN A 23 6.31 -4.95 19.29
CA GLN A 23 7.31 -6.03 19.26
C GLN A 23 8.76 -5.52 19.19
N PHE A 24 8.97 -4.21 18.99
CA PHE A 24 10.27 -3.60 18.78
C PHE A 24 10.64 -2.68 19.95
N GLY A 25 11.41 -3.22 20.90
CA GLY A 25 11.93 -2.46 22.03
C GLY A 25 10.86 -1.92 23.00
N GLY A 26 9.63 -2.42 22.93
CA GLY A 26 8.54 -1.94 23.79
C GLY A 26 8.16 -0.48 23.55
N GLN A 27 8.42 0.06 22.35
CA GLN A 27 8.25 1.49 22.04
C GLN A 27 6.78 1.92 21.89
N GLU A 28 5.85 0.97 21.86
CA GLU A 28 4.41 1.20 21.71
C GLU A 28 3.59 0.53 22.85
N PRO A 29 3.89 0.85 24.13
CA PRO A 29 3.32 0.15 25.27
C PRO A 29 1.84 0.48 25.52
N GLY A 30 1.35 1.59 24.97
CA GLY A 30 -0.01 2.08 25.16
C GLY A 30 -1.11 1.23 24.53
N THR A 31 -2.35 1.59 24.82
CA THR A 31 -3.53 1.05 24.14
C THR A 31 -3.64 1.62 22.72
N ALA A 32 -4.40 0.98 21.83
CA ALA A 32 -4.63 1.51 20.49
C ALA A 32 -5.23 2.94 20.51
N GLU A 33 -6.08 3.22 21.50
CA GLU A 33 -6.70 4.52 21.71
C GLU A 33 -5.68 5.58 22.14
N ASP A 34 -4.77 5.25 23.06
CA ASP A 34 -3.69 6.16 23.48
C ASP A 34 -2.77 6.50 22.32
N ILE A 35 -2.45 5.51 21.49
CA ILE A 35 -1.57 5.65 20.32
C ILE A 35 -2.23 6.54 19.28
N LEU A 36 -3.51 6.30 18.97
CA LEU A 36 -4.30 7.13 18.05
C LEU A 36 -4.32 8.59 18.53
N LYS A 37 -4.66 8.81 19.80
CA LYS A 37 -4.72 10.14 20.39
C LYS A 37 -3.36 10.83 20.32
N PHE A 38 -2.30 10.16 20.77
CA PHE A 38 -0.94 10.71 20.76
C PHE A 38 -0.47 11.07 19.34
N THR A 39 -0.70 10.19 18.37
CA THR A 39 -0.26 10.42 16.98
C THR A 39 -1.04 11.54 16.30
N GLN A 40 -2.36 11.62 16.52
CA GLN A 40 -3.18 12.73 16.02
C GLN A 40 -2.80 14.06 16.68
N GLU A 41 -2.61 14.10 18.01
CA GLU A 41 -2.29 15.33 18.73
C GLU A 41 -0.87 15.83 18.41
N LYS A 42 0.10 14.92 18.29
CA LYS A 42 1.52 15.30 18.12
C LYS A 42 1.93 15.52 16.67
N TYR A 43 1.40 14.71 15.76
CA TYR A 43 1.83 14.69 14.36
C TYR A 43 0.73 15.13 13.39
N HIS A 44 -0.47 15.43 13.89
CA HIS A 44 -1.61 15.89 13.08
C HIS A 44 -1.91 14.96 11.89
N VAL A 45 -1.74 13.66 12.09
CA VAL A 45 -1.98 12.68 11.03
C VAL A 45 -3.47 12.55 10.75
N SER A 46 -3.84 12.58 9.47
CA SER A 46 -5.24 12.41 9.02
C SER A 46 -5.48 11.09 8.28
N PHE A 47 -4.43 10.32 8.03
CA PHE A 47 -4.54 9.00 7.41
C PHE A 47 -4.96 7.91 8.43
N PRO A 48 -5.56 6.79 7.98
CA PRO A 48 -6.04 5.73 8.85
C PRO A 48 -4.95 5.09 9.72
N LEU A 49 -5.27 4.95 11.01
CA LEU A 49 -4.52 4.16 11.98
C LEU A 49 -5.39 3.01 12.47
N PHE A 50 -4.83 1.79 12.46
CA PHE A 50 -5.51 0.57 12.85
C PHE A 50 -5.26 0.23 14.32
N SER A 51 -5.95 -0.80 14.81
CA SER A 51 -5.62 -1.41 16.09
C SER A 51 -4.20 -1.98 16.09
N LYS A 52 -3.63 -2.14 17.29
CA LYS A 52 -2.31 -2.72 17.47
C LYS A 52 -2.27 -4.16 16.98
N VAL A 53 -1.23 -4.52 16.24
CA VAL A 53 -1.02 -5.87 15.69
C VAL A 53 0.40 -6.35 15.91
N ASP A 54 0.55 -7.68 15.96
CA ASP A 54 1.84 -8.33 15.81
C ASP A 54 2.18 -8.46 14.33
N VAL A 55 3.45 -8.25 13.98
CA VAL A 55 3.95 -8.32 12.60
C VAL A 55 4.94 -9.46 12.39
N ASN A 56 5.48 -10.01 13.49
CA ASN A 56 6.36 -11.16 13.53
C ASN A 56 5.84 -12.27 14.47
N GLY A 57 6.41 -13.47 14.33
CA GLY A 57 6.04 -14.64 15.14
C GLY A 57 4.75 -15.33 14.69
N GLU A 58 4.32 -16.31 15.47
CA GLU A 58 3.14 -17.15 15.18
C GLU A 58 1.83 -16.35 15.18
N ASN A 59 1.76 -15.31 16.02
CA ASN A 59 0.60 -14.43 16.15
C ASN A 59 0.59 -13.28 15.13
N ALA A 60 1.54 -13.23 14.19
CA ALA A 60 1.61 -12.17 13.20
C ALA A 60 0.29 -12.05 12.42
N HIS A 61 -0.18 -10.82 12.26
CA HIS A 61 -1.39 -10.54 11.50
C HIS A 61 -1.26 -11.10 10.06
N PRO A 62 -2.30 -11.71 9.48
CA PRO A 62 -2.23 -12.35 8.17
C PRO A 62 -1.66 -11.46 7.06
N LEU A 63 -2.00 -10.17 7.08
CA LEU A 63 -1.43 -9.16 6.16
C LEU A 63 0.11 -9.16 6.21
N PHE A 64 0.72 -9.06 7.39
CA PHE A 64 2.18 -9.01 7.51
C PHE A 64 2.84 -10.36 7.21
N ARG A 65 2.17 -11.49 7.48
CA ARG A 65 2.64 -12.80 7.01
C ARG A 65 2.69 -12.86 5.48
N PHE A 66 1.63 -12.37 4.81
CA PHE A 66 1.57 -12.29 3.36
C PHE A 66 2.64 -11.35 2.80
N LEU A 67 2.73 -10.12 3.29
CA LEU A 67 3.70 -9.12 2.81
C LEU A 67 5.15 -9.58 2.98
N LYS A 68 5.51 -10.17 4.12
CA LYS A 68 6.86 -10.73 4.36
C LYS A 68 7.17 -11.92 3.46
N LYS A 69 6.16 -12.66 2.98
CA LYS A 69 6.34 -13.77 2.05
C LYS A 69 6.51 -13.29 0.60
N GLN A 70 5.80 -12.23 0.22
CA GLN A 70 5.87 -11.66 -1.14
C GLN A 70 7.12 -10.78 -1.34
N LEU A 71 7.54 -10.08 -0.29
CA LEU A 71 8.65 -9.13 -0.34
C LEU A 71 9.70 -9.50 0.71
N ASP A 72 10.73 -10.20 0.23
CA ASP A 72 11.82 -10.72 1.06
C ASP A 72 12.54 -9.61 1.83
N GLY A 73 13.03 -9.99 3.01
CA GLY A 73 13.84 -9.13 3.86
C GLY A 73 15.34 -9.35 3.65
N PHE A 74 16.16 -8.63 4.41
CA PHE A 74 17.59 -8.86 4.43
C PHE A 74 17.92 -10.02 5.38
N ILE A 75 18.49 -11.11 4.85
CA ILE A 75 18.86 -12.36 5.53
C ILE A 75 17.66 -13.21 5.99
N THR A 76 16.62 -12.58 6.55
CA THR A 76 15.35 -13.22 6.90
C THR A 76 14.19 -12.32 6.51
N ASN A 77 12.99 -12.89 6.37
CA ASN A 77 11.83 -12.11 5.99
C ASN A 77 11.19 -11.31 7.13
N ASP A 78 11.56 -11.56 8.39
CA ASP A 78 11.05 -10.80 9.53
C ASP A 78 11.28 -9.29 9.44
N ILE A 79 10.30 -8.54 9.93
CA ILE A 79 10.41 -7.10 10.09
C ILE A 79 11.41 -6.83 11.21
N LYS A 80 12.43 -6.02 10.92
CA LYS A 80 13.59 -5.86 11.81
C LYS A 80 13.39 -4.80 12.86
N TRP A 81 12.61 -3.76 12.56
CA TRP A 81 12.38 -2.64 13.45
C TRP A 81 11.13 -1.86 13.06
N ASN A 82 10.76 -0.90 13.92
CA ASN A 82 9.71 0.09 13.66
C ASN A 82 9.91 0.79 12.32
N PHE A 83 8.81 1.25 11.72
CA PHE A 83 8.80 1.96 10.44
C PHE A 83 9.38 1.17 9.25
N THR A 84 9.22 -0.16 9.20
CA THR A 84 9.34 -0.86 7.90
C THR A 84 8.11 -0.53 7.05
N LYS A 85 8.30 -0.25 5.76
CA LYS A 85 7.20 0.16 4.86
C LYS A 85 7.03 -0.84 3.72
N PHE A 86 5.80 -0.97 3.26
CA PHE A 86 5.45 -1.76 2.09
C PHE A 86 4.62 -0.87 1.15
N LEU A 87 5.00 -0.81 -0.12
CA LEU A 87 4.20 -0.20 -1.17
C LEU A 87 3.39 -1.30 -1.85
N ILE A 88 2.07 -1.12 -1.88
CA ILE A 88 1.10 -2.02 -2.50
C ILE A 88 0.41 -1.23 -3.62
N VAL A 89 0.27 -1.84 -4.79
CA VAL A 89 -0.36 -1.24 -5.97
C VAL A 89 -1.36 -2.24 -6.53
N ASN A 90 -2.62 -1.82 -6.72
CA ASN A 90 -3.69 -2.69 -7.22
C ASN A 90 -3.78 -4.04 -6.48
N HIS A 91 -3.73 -3.98 -5.14
CA HIS A 91 -3.71 -5.14 -4.22
C HIS A 91 -2.46 -6.03 -4.27
N GLU A 92 -1.48 -5.73 -5.12
CA GLU A 92 -0.24 -6.49 -5.23
C GLU A 92 0.93 -5.81 -4.51
N PRO A 93 1.70 -6.53 -3.67
CA PRO A 93 2.88 -5.96 -3.02
C PRO A 93 3.98 -5.66 -4.05
N LEU A 94 4.38 -4.40 -4.16
CA LEU A 94 5.37 -3.95 -5.13
C LEU A 94 6.79 -3.88 -4.54
N LYS A 95 6.93 -3.26 -3.36
CA LYS A 95 8.26 -2.98 -2.78
C LYS A 95 8.24 -2.86 -1.27
N ARG A 96 9.35 -3.27 -0.65
CA ARG A 96 9.59 -3.16 0.80
C ARG A 96 10.74 -2.21 1.07
N TYR A 97 10.56 -1.33 2.06
CA TYR A 97 11.55 -0.32 2.47
C TYR A 97 11.93 -0.50 3.94
N GLY A 98 13.21 -0.25 4.22
CA GLY A 98 13.74 -0.31 5.57
C GLY A 98 13.28 0.85 6.45
N THR A 99 13.61 0.74 7.74
CA THR A 99 13.32 1.76 8.75
C THR A 99 13.89 3.13 8.39
N THR A 100 15.11 3.17 7.86
CA THR A 100 15.85 4.41 7.57
C THR A 100 15.45 5.08 6.26
N THR A 101 14.72 4.40 5.37
CA THR A 101 14.25 5.01 4.13
C THR A 101 13.23 6.09 4.44
N SER A 102 13.53 7.32 4.01
CA SER A 102 12.68 8.49 4.22
C SER A 102 11.47 8.50 3.27
N PRO A 103 10.39 9.22 3.61
CA PRO A 103 9.24 9.36 2.71
C PRO A 103 9.62 9.98 1.35
N LEU A 104 10.54 10.94 1.34
CA LEU A 104 10.98 11.63 0.12
C LEU A 104 11.66 10.65 -0.86
N GLU A 105 12.46 9.71 -0.35
CA GLU A 105 13.08 8.66 -1.17
C GLU A 105 12.03 7.71 -1.78
N ILE A 106 10.84 7.62 -1.20
CA ILE A 106 9.75 6.73 -1.63
C ILE A 106 8.78 7.46 -2.57
N GLU A 107 8.74 8.80 -2.54
CA GLU A 107 7.82 9.61 -3.35
C GLU A 107 7.91 9.30 -4.86
N GLY A 108 9.11 9.07 -5.38
CA GLY A 108 9.30 8.69 -6.78
C GLY A 108 8.58 7.39 -7.17
N ASP A 109 8.66 6.38 -6.30
CA ASP A 109 7.97 5.09 -6.51
C ASP A 109 6.44 5.27 -6.40
N ILE A 110 5.96 6.13 -5.49
CA ILE A 110 4.53 6.47 -5.35
C ILE A 110 4.00 7.13 -6.62
N VAL A 111 4.69 8.15 -7.13
CA VAL A 111 4.28 8.86 -8.36
C VAL A 111 4.28 7.90 -9.56
N GLN A 112 5.25 7.00 -9.63
CA GLN A 112 5.28 5.97 -10.67
C GLN A 112 4.09 5.02 -10.55
N ALA A 113 3.79 4.53 -9.34
CA ALA A 113 2.65 3.66 -9.09
C ALA A 113 1.32 4.31 -9.50
N LEU A 114 1.09 5.56 -9.10
CA LEU A 114 -0.12 6.32 -9.44
C LEU A 114 -0.29 6.50 -10.95
N ARG A 115 0.81 6.74 -11.69
CA ARG A 115 0.78 6.82 -13.15
C ARG A 115 0.43 5.48 -13.79
N SER A 116 1.04 4.39 -13.33
CA SER A 116 0.79 3.05 -13.86
C SER A 116 -0.65 2.59 -13.60
N SER A 117 -1.20 2.84 -12.42
CA SER A 117 -2.59 2.46 -12.08
C SER A 117 -3.61 3.16 -12.99
N ARG A 118 -3.40 4.45 -13.31
CA ARG A 118 -4.32 5.20 -14.20
C ARG A 118 -4.36 4.69 -15.64
N HIS A 119 -3.28 4.07 -16.13
CA HIS A 119 -3.26 3.53 -17.50
C HIS A 119 -3.98 2.17 -17.61
N VAL A 120 -4.17 1.46 -16.50
CA VAL A 120 -4.91 0.19 -16.52
C VAL A 120 -6.40 0.43 -16.73
N ASP A 121 -6.94 1.55 -16.24
CA ASP A 121 -8.37 1.87 -16.32
C ASP A 121 -8.81 2.39 -17.71
N GLU A 122 -7.89 2.85 -18.57
CA GLU A 122 -8.23 3.41 -19.90
C GLU A 122 -8.26 2.35 -21.03
N PHE A 123 -7.85 1.10 -20.79
CA PHE A 123 -7.71 0.06 -21.82
C PHE A 123 -8.72 -1.10 -21.74
N ASP A 124 -9.84 -0.94 -21.02
CA ASP A 124 -10.98 -1.88 -21.06
C ASP A 124 -12.14 -1.31 -21.88
N ASP A 125 -11.91 -1.06 -23.18
CA ASP A 125 -13.00 -0.93 -24.14
C ASP A 125 -13.31 -2.31 -24.70
N GLY A 126 -14.32 -2.95 -24.11
CA GLY A 126 -14.95 -4.16 -24.62
C GLY A 126 -15.60 -3.93 -25.99
N GLY A 127 -14.75 -3.81 -27.02
CA GLY A 127 -15.14 -3.69 -28.41
C GLY A 127 -15.75 -4.99 -28.94
N ALA A 128 -17.03 -5.21 -28.64
CA ALA A 128 -17.88 -6.02 -29.49
C ALA A 128 -18.20 -5.19 -30.74
N THR A 129 -17.44 -5.40 -31.82
CA THR A 129 -17.84 -4.89 -33.14
C THR A 129 -18.95 -5.78 -33.68
N ASP A 130 -20.16 -5.23 -33.74
CA ASP A 130 -21.28 -5.79 -34.49
C ASP A 130 -20.85 -5.95 -35.97
N GLY A 131 -20.69 -7.19 -36.40
CA GLY A 131 -20.50 -7.56 -37.79
C GLY A 131 -21.84 -7.78 -38.49
N ASP A 132 -22.49 -6.68 -38.89
CA ASP A 132 -23.53 -6.68 -39.92
C ASP A 132 -22.87 -6.35 -41.27
N HIS A 133 -22.79 -7.31 -42.20
CA HIS A 133 -22.60 -7.19 -43.67
C HIS A 133 -22.83 -8.61 -44.23
N GLY A 134 -23.65 -8.93 -45.22
CA GLY A 134 -24.49 -8.18 -46.14
C GLY A 134 -24.97 -9.20 -47.19
N ASP A 135 -26.25 -9.11 -47.56
CA ASP A 135 -26.90 -9.94 -48.57
C ASP A 135 -26.33 -9.68 -49.98
N GLY A 136 -26.31 -10.74 -50.81
CA GLY A 136 -26.38 -10.65 -52.27
C GLY A 136 -25.09 -10.92 -53.06
N HIS A 137 -25.05 -12.03 -53.80
CA HIS A 137 -24.86 -12.00 -55.25
C HIS A 137 -25.21 -13.36 -55.92
N ASP A 138 -25.91 -13.23 -57.04
CA ASP A 138 -26.49 -14.22 -57.95
C ASP A 138 -25.49 -15.12 -58.74
N GLU A 139 -26.07 -16.16 -59.35
CA GLU A 139 -25.66 -16.93 -60.55
C GLU A 139 -24.55 -18.01 -60.43
N LEU A 140 -24.96 -19.30 -60.44
CA LEU A 140 -25.04 -20.19 -61.62
C LEU A 140 -25.70 -21.54 -61.27
#